data_AF-B0CPZ5-F1
#
_entry.id   AF-B0CPZ5-F1
#
_cell.length_a   1.000
_cell.length_b   1.000
_cell.length_c   1.000
_cell.angle_alpha   90.00
_cell.angle_beta   90.00
_cell.angle_gamma   90.00
#
_symmetry.space_group_name_H-M   'P 1'
#
loop_
_entity.id
_entity.type
_entity.pdbx_description
1 polymer ?
#
loop_
_entity_poly.entity_id
_entity_poly.type
_entity_poly.pdbx_seq_one_letter_code
_entity_poly.pdbx_strand_id
1 'polypeptide(L)'
;MSTANRPPINEASSPALPPEIIAEIVDHLDAAHDLESLRALSQTAQHLLLYCRKHLFSSVTLNDACVKRFSRVVENYPNILSNIKRLDLFLTFDRHIAPRRALVRYLPRLVGGFCRLSSLSLVFNPTLPPDWKNIPQSFKSASFILIQAPTLTRLTLGHIAGFPITAFLPCVNLVELKFNRASIQNDLPLSNQLKMLPGPPVRLSTFSFRGTERGTDVTSMEALIYSRRNNKDSIFDFSRLSSLTIYLTVEEDIEAAGMLLMSVEQLEIMTGIQKSCFAQSCRVY
;
A
#
# COMPACT_ATOMS: atom_id res chain seq x y z
N MET A 1 -40.42 47.59 -25.33
CA MET A 1 -40.84 46.34 -24.66
C MET A 1 -41.25 45.35 -25.73
N SER A 2 -40.40 44.37 -26.03
CA SER A 2 -40.69 43.31 -27.00
C SER A 2 -40.24 41.99 -26.38
N THR A 3 -41.20 41.19 -25.93
CA THR A 3 -41.00 39.86 -25.38
C THR A 3 -40.87 38.88 -26.55
N ALA A 4 -39.64 38.55 -26.91
CA ALA A 4 -39.35 37.53 -27.91
C ALA A 4 -39.76 36.15 -27.37
N ASN A 5 -40.82 35.60 -27.98
CA ASN A 5 -41.38 34.29 -27.70
C ASN A 5 -40.40 33.21 -28.18
N ARG A 6 -39.68 32.55 -27.26
CA ARG A 6 -38.75 31.46 -27.59
C ARG A 6 -39.57 30.19 -27.91
N PRO A 7 -39.41 29.58 -29.09
CA PRO A 7 -40.14 28.35 -29.42
C PRO A 7 -39.73 27.22 -28.47
N PRO A 8 -40.66 26.30 -28.14
CA PRO A 8 -40.36 25.13 -27.32
C PRO A 8 -39.33 24.28 -28.06
N ILE A 9 -38.15 24.13 -27.46
CA ILE A 9 -37.15 23.18 -27.90
C ILE A 9 -37.77 21.80 -27.61
N ASN A 10 -38.23 21.11 -28.65
CA ASN A 10 -38.54 19.69 -28.55
C ASN A 10 -37.24 18.99 -28.13
N GLU A 11 -37.15 18.61 -26.86
CA GLU A 11 -36.15 17.67 -26.36
C GLU A 11 -36.37 16.35 -27.09
N ALA A 12 -35.72 16.22 -28.26
CA ALA A 12 -35.56 14.93 -28.90
C ALA A 12 -34.82 14.05 -27.90
N SER A 13 -35.57 13.14 -27.28
CA SER A 13 -35.09 12.07 -26.42
C SER A 13 -33.91 11.40 -27.13
N SER A 14 -32.70 11.78 -26.75
CA SER A 14 -31.50 11.11 -27.26
C SER A 14 -31.61 9.65 -26.82
N PRO A 15 -31.41 8.68 -27.72
CA PRO A 15 -31.50 7.27 -27.36
C PRO A 15 -30.54 7.02 -26.19
N ALA A 16 -31.11 6.76 -25.02
CA ALA A 16 -30.34 6.50 -23.83
C ALA A 16 -29.55 5.21 -24.06
N LEU A 17 -28.22 5.30 -24.02
CA LEU A 17 -27.36 4.13 -24.09
C LEU A 17 -27.73 3.19 -22.93
N PRO A 18 -27.78 1.86 -23.15
CA PRO A 18 -27.98 0.91 -22.08
C PRO A 18 -26.93 1.07 -20.98
N PRO A 19 -27.31 0.93 -19.68
CA PRO A 19 -26.38 1.03 -18.55
C PRO A 19 -25.14 0.15 -18.65
N GLU A 20 -25.27 -1.01 -19.30
CA GLU A 20 -24.21 -1.99 -19.49
C GLU A 20 -23.12 -1.44 -20.42
N ILE A 21 -23.51 -0.78 -21.50
CA ILE A 21 -22.58 -0.16 -22.46
C ILE A 21 -21.85 1.01 -21.81
N ILE A 22 -22.56 1.81 -20.99
CA ILE A 22 -21.94 2.90 -20.22
C ILE A 22 -20.90 2.35 -19.24
N ALA A 23 -21.24 1.28 -18.52
CA ALA A 23 -20.31 0.63 -17.58
C ALA A 23 -19.08 0.09 -18.32
N GLU A 24 -19.25 -0.54 -19.47
CA GLU A 24 -18.16 -1.07 -20.29
C GLU A 24 -17.24 0.03 -20.83
N ILE A 25 -17.78 1.16 -21.29
CA ILE A 25 -16.98 2.33 -21.69
C ILE A 25 -16.16 2.85 -20.51
N VAL A 26 -16.78 3.01 -19.34
CA VAL A 26 -16.10 3.50 -18.12
C VAL A 26 -15.03 2.51 -17.67
N ASP A 27 -15.32 1.21 -17.67
CA ASP A 27 -14.36 0.15 -17.32
C ASP A 27 -13.18 0.12 -18.31
N HIS A 28 -13.42 0.36 -19.61
CA HIS A 28 -12.36 0.43 -20.62
C HIS A 28 -11.44 1.65 -20.41
N LEU A 29 -12.01 2.82 -20.12
CA LEU A 29 -11.24 4.03 -19.82
C LEU A 29 -10.41 3.86 -18.53
N ASP A 30 -10.96 3.22 -17.50
CA ASP A 30 -10.24 2.89 -16.27
C ASP A 30 -9.10 1.89 -16.52
N ALA A 31 -9.35 0.84 -17.31
CA ALA A 31 -8.32 -0.13 -17.71
C ALA A 31 -7.16 0.54 -18.48
N ALA A 32 -7.47 1.49 -19.36
CA ALA A 32 -6.48 2.31 -20.07
C ALA A 32 -5.79 3.37 -19.19
N HIS A 33 -6.22 3.52 -17.92
CA HIS A 33 -5.76 4.55 -16.99
C HIS A 33 -6.00 5.99 -17.50
N ASP A 34 -7.02 6.18 -18.35
CA ASP A 34 -7.39 7.48 -18.92
C ASP A 34 -8.32 8.25 -17.96
N LEU A 35 -7.70 8.77 -16.88
CA LEU A 35 -8.39 9.54 -15.86
C LEU A 35 -8.92 10.89 -16.37
N GLU A 36 -8.34 11.43 -17.45
CA GLU A 36 -8.77 12.69 -18.05
C GLU A 36 -10.10 12.50 -18.76
N SER A 37 -10.21 11.47 -19.60
CA SER A 37 -11.46 11.11 -20.26
C SER A 37 -12.55 10.71 -19.26
N LEU A 38 -12.22 9.95 -18.20
CA LEU A 38 -13.17 9.64 -17.12
C LEU A 38 -13.67 10.91 -16.42
N ARG A 39 -12.79 11.88 -16.19
CA ARG A 39 -13.18 13.16 -15.58
C ARG A 39 -14.09 13.95 -16.51
N ALA A 40 -13.74 14.06 -17.79
CA ALA A 40 -14.56 14.73 -18.79
C ALA A 40 -15.96 14.08 -18.88
N LEU A 41 -16.01 12.74 -18.99
CA LEU A 41 -17.25 11.97 -19.04
C LEU A 41 -18.11 12.16 -17.79
N SER A 42 -17.49 12.25 -16.61
CA SER A 42 -18.22 12.50 -15.35
C SER A 42 -18.91 13.87 -15.29
N GLN A 43 -18.49 14.82 -16.12
CA GLN A 43 -19.01 16.19 -16.17
C GLN A 43 -20.12 16.37 -17.21
N THR A 44 -20.30 15.44 -18.15
CA THR A 44 -21.30 15.57 -19.21
C THR A 44 -22.72 15.27 -18.73
N ALA A 45 -22.91 14.28 -17.84
CA ALA A 45 -24.21 13.94 -17.29
C ALA A 45 -24.15 13.34 -15.88
N GLN A 46 -25.20 13.58 -15.09
CA GLN A 46 -25.28 13.11 -13.69
C GLN A 46 -25.30 11.59 -13.55
N HIS A 47 -25.90 10.86 -14.50
CA HIS A 47 -25.90 9.39 -14.45
C HIS A 47 -24.49 8.83 -14.71
N LEU A 48 -23.73 9.40 -15.66
CA LEU A 48 -22.34 9.04 -15.95
C LEU A 48 -21.41 9.31 -14.76
N LEU A 49 -21.67 10.38 -14.02
CA LEU A 49 -20.93 10.71 -12.80
C LEU A 49 -20.94 9.56 -11.79
N LEU A 50 -22.05 8.83 -11.65
CA LEU A 50 -22.14 7.70 -10.70
C LEU A 50 -21.20 6.56 -11.08
N TYR A 51 -21.13 6.21 -12.37
CA TYR A 51 -20.22 5.19 -12.88
C TYR A 51 -18.76 5.65 -12.74
N CYS A 52 -18.46 6.87 -13.22
CA CYS A 52 -17.09 7.39 -13.22
C CYS A 52 -16.53 7.55 -11.79
N ARG A 53 -17.36 7.95 -10.81
CA ARG A 53 -16.92 8.15 -9.41
C ARG A 53 -16.24 6.92 -8.81
N LYS A 54 -16.74 5.72 -9.10
CA LYS A 54 -16.17 4.46 -8.60
C LYS A 54 -14.72 4.28 -9.04
N HIS A 55 -14.39 4.71 -10.26
CA HIS A 55 -13.07 4.59 -10.86
C HIS A 55 -12.17 5.77 -10.51
N LEU A 56 -12.70 6.99 -10.57
CA LEU A 56 -12.00 8.23 -10.19
C LEU A 56 -11.54 8.24 -8.73
N PHE A 57 -12.28 7.59 -7.83
CA PHE A 57 -11.92 7.45 -6.41
C PHE A 57 -11.39 6.06 -6.06
N SER A 58 -11.04 5.23 -7.05
CA SER A 58 -10.51 3.89 -6.80
C SER A 58 -9.10 3.91 -6.18
N SER A 59 -8.32 4.95 -6.47
CA SER A 59 -6.97 5.17 -5.96
C SER A 59 -6.88 6.56 -5.33
N VAL A 60 -6.42 6.61 -4.08
CA VAL A 60 -6.27 7.87 -3.35
C VAL A 60 -4.87 7.94 -2.73
N THR A 61 -4.23 9.07 -2.96
CA THR A 61 -2.95 9.41 -2.32
C THR A 61 -3.17 10.47 -1.25
N LEU A 62 -2.83 10.15 0.00
CA LEU A 62 -2.95 11.06 1.13
C LEU A 62 -1.59 11.44 1.71
N ASN A 63 -1.43 12.74 1.94
CA ASN A 63 -0.34 13.33 2.69
C ASN A 63 -0.89 14.37 3.67
N ASP A 64 -0.02 15.01 4.45
CA ASP A 64 -0.42 16.02 5.43
C ASP A 64 -1.16 17.23 4.82
N ALA A 65 -0.84 17.60 3.57
CA ALA A 65 -1.44 18.76 2.92
C ALA A 65 -2.89 18.49 2.47
N CYS A 66 -3.19 17.28 1.99
CA CYS A 66 -4.50 16.97 1.40
C CYS A 66 -5.46 16.23 2.34
N VAL A 67 -4.98 15.49 3.35
CA VAL A 67 -5.83 14.65 4.20
C VAL A 67 -6.94 15.43 4.92
N LYS A 68 -6.67 16.67 5.34
CA LYS A 68 -7.69 17.53 5.98
C LYS A 68 -8.84 17.84 5.02
N ARG A 69 -8.52 18.13 3.76
CA ARG A 69 -9.53 18.38 2.72
C ARG A 69 -10.29 17.09 2.41
N PHE A 70 -9.57 15.97 2.30
CA PHE A 70 -10.17 14.66 2.09
C PHE A 70 -11.14 14.28 3.22
N SER A 71 -10.77 14.50 4.49
CA SER A 71 -11.65 14.28 5.65
C SER A 71 -12.96 15.06 5.52
N ARG A 72 -12.91 16.33 5.11
CA ARG A 72 -14.12 17.15 4.88
C ARG A 72 -14.98 16.61 3.74
N VAL A 73 -14.36 16.08 2.68
CA VAL A 73 -15.11 15.44 1.59
C VAL A 73 -15.82 14.18 2.11
N VAL A 74 -15.12 13.36 2.88
CA VAL A 74 -15.67 12.14 3.50
C VAL A 74 -16.80 12.45 4.48
N GLU A 75 -16.68 13.53 5.27
CA GLU A 75 -17.74 14.00 6.18
C GLU A 75 -19.04 14.30 5.43
N ASN A 76 -18.95 14.83 4.20
CA ASN A 76 -20.12 15.12 3.36
C ASN A 76 -20.55 13.93 2.48
N TYR A 77 -19.61 13.03 2.16
CA TYR A 77 -19.82 11.91 1.23
C TYR A 77 -19.13 10.63 1.74
N PRO A 78 -19.63 10.00 2.82
CA PRO A 78 -18.95 8.88 3.47
C PRO A 78 -18.79 7.66 2.54
N ASN A 79 -19.73 7.47 1.60
CA ASN A 79 -19.71 6.40 0.61
C ASN A 79 -18.52 6.48 -0.36
N ILE A 80 -17.73 7.56 -0.36
CA ILE A 80 -16.51 7.64 -1.16
C ILE A 80 -15.46 6.62 -0.70
N LEU A 81 -15.39 6.34 0.61
CA LEU A 81 -14.37 5.46 1.17
C LEU A 81 -14.53 4.01 0.71
N SER A 82 -15.77 3.57 0.50
CA SER A 82 -16.05 2.22 0.02
C SER A 82 -15.67 2.01 -1.45
N ASN A 83 -15.36 3.07 -2.21
CA ASN A 83 -14.86 2.95 -3.57
C ASN A 83 -13.33 2.81 -3.65
N ILE A 84 -12.61 3.13 -2.56
CA ILE A 84 -11.16 3.16 -2.54
C ILE A 84 -10.61 1.74 -2.44
N LYS A 85 -9.92 1.32 -3.50
CA LYS A 85 -9.21 0.04 -3.60
C LYS A 85 -7.71 0.20 -3.34
N ARG A 86 -7.15 1.37 -3.65
CA ARG A 86 -5.74 1.69 -3.44
C ARG A 86 -5.58 2.94 -2.59
N LEU A 87 -4.80 2.82 -1.53
CA LEU A 87 -4.47 3.93 -0.64
C LEU A 87 -2.96 4.07 -0.54
N ASP A 88 -2.45 5.21 -1.00
CA ASP A 88 -1.04 5.56 -0.86
C ASP A 88 -0.89 6.65 0.21
N LEU A 89 -0.24 6.32 1.33
CA LEU A 89 0.01 7.21 2.46
C LEU A 89 1.46 7.70 2.40
N PHE A 90 1.65 9.01 2.21
CA PHE A 90 2.96 9.65 2.21
C PHE A 90 3.13 10.54 3.44
N LEU A 91 4.10 10.20 4.29
CA LEU A 91 4.31 10.85 5.57
C LEU A 91 5.65 11.56 5.64
N THR A 92 5.63 12.85 5.94
CA THR A 92 6.82 13.57 6.36
C THR A 92 6.91 13.56 7.88
N PHE A 93 7.70 12.63 8.44
CA PHE A 93 7.94 12.58 9.88
C PHE A 93 9.09 13.50 10.27
N ASP A 94 8.79 14.40 11.20
CA ASP A 94 9.77 15.09 12.02
C ASP A 94 9.46 14.69 13.45
N ARG A 95 10.47 14.18 14.18
CA ARG A 95 10.32 13.66 15.55
C ARG A 95 9.73 14.72 16.49
N HIS A 96 9.94 16.00 16.23
CA HIS A 96 9.42 17.09 17.05
C HIS A 96 7.98 17.50 16.69
N ILE A 97 7.48 17.13 15.50
CA ILE A 97 6.18 17.60 14.96
C ILE A 97 5.18 16.45 14.78
N ALA A 98 5.61 15.19 14.94
CA ALA A 98 4.82 14.00 14.67
C ALA A 98 3.36 14.01 15.21
N PRO A 99 3.07 14.43 16.46
CA PRO A 99 1.69 14.43 16.98
C PRO A 99 0.78 15.48 16.34
N ARG A 100 1.36 16.52 15.72
CA ARG A 100 0.63 17.65 15.12
C ARG A 100 0.34 17.44 13.64
N ARG A 101 0.83 16.35 13.05
CA ARG A 101 0.63 16.05 11.63
C ARG A 101 -0.84 15.71 11.35
N ALA A 102 -1.35 16.24 10.24
CA ALA A 102 -2.75 16.09 9.89
C ALA A 102 -3.07 14.61 9.63
N LEU A 103 -2.19 13.88 8.94
CA LEU A 103 -2.45 12.47 8.60
C LEU A 103 -2.59 11.61 9.85
N VAL A 104 -1.74 11.83 10.85
CA VAL A 104 -1.79 11.16 12.17
C VAL A 104 -3.14 11.40 12.87
N ARG A 105 -3.69 12.60 12.74
CA ARG A 105 -4.96 12.98 13.38
C ARG A 105 -6.18 12.46 12.63
N TYR A 106 -6.16 12.50 11.29
CA TYR A 106 -7.34 12.23 10.47
C TYR A 106 -7.46 10.77 10.05
N LEU A 107 -6.35 10.06 9.81
CA LEU A 107 -6.41 8.67 9.36
C LEU A 107 -7.25 7.76 10.27
N PRO A 108 -7.11 7.80 11.62
CA PRO A 108 -7.92 6.95 12.51
C PRO A 108 -9.43 7.12 12.36
N ARG A 109 -9.89 8.27 11.86
CA ARG A 109 -11.32 8.54 11.61
C ARG A 109 -11.82 7.95 10.29
N LEU A 110 -10.90 7.69 9.37
CA LEU A 110 -11.20 7.23 8.02
C LEU A 110 -11.12 5.70 7.91
N VAL A 111 -10.33 5.04 8.78
CA VAL A 111 -9.99 3.61 8.61
C VAL A 111 -11.19 2.68 8.47
N GLY A 112 -12.28 2.94 9.20
CA GLY A 112 -13.48 2.12 9.18
C GLY A 112 -14.25 2.13 7.86
N GLY A 113 -14.01 3.12 6.98
CA GLY A 113 -14.71 3.21 5.69
C GLY A 113 -14.01 2.50 4.53
N PHE A 114 -12.74 2.11 4.65
CA PHE A 114 -11.99 1.48 3.58
C PHE A 114 -12.26 -0.03 3.46
N CYS A 115 -13.51 -0.42 3.25
CA CYS A 115 -13.92 -1.84 3.25
C CYS A 115 -13.43 -2.64 2.02
N ARG A 116 -13.02 -1.97 0.93
CA ARG A 116 -12.57 -2.60 -0.34
C ARG A 116 -11.08 -2.41 -0.62
N LEU A 117 -10.31 -2.01 0.38
CA LEU A 117 -8.89 -1.72 0.22
C LEU A 117 -8.11 -2.98 -0.13
N SER A 118 -7.61 -3.06 -1.36
CA SER A 118 -6.78 -4.17 -1.84
C SER A 118 -5.30 -3.83 -1.96
N SER A 119 -4.96 -2.53 -1.98
CA SER A 119 -3.59 -2.06 -2.10
C SER A 119 -3.32 -0.95 -1.09
N LEU A 120 -2.29 -1.12 -0.27
CA LEU A 120 -1.83 -0.12 0.69
C LEU A 120 -0.35 0.17 0.48
N SER A 121 -0.01 1.45 0.41
CA SER A 121 1.37 1.91 0.45
C SER A 121 1.56 2.83 1.64
N LEU A 122 2.49 2.50 2.53
CA LEU A 122 2.85 3.30 3.69
C LEU A 122 4.30 3.74 3.54
N VAL A 123 4.51 4.96 3.06
CA VAL A 123 5.84 5.48 2.71
C VAL A 123 6.13 6.73 3.53
N PHE A 124 7.24 6.69 4.24
CA PHE A 124 7.74 7.83 5.01
C PHE A 124 8.80 8.61 4.24
N ASN A 125 9.13 9.79 4.73
CA ASN A 125 10.15 10.64 4.12
C ASN A 125 11.55 9.96 4.22
N PRO A 126 12.27 9.79 3.11
CA PRO A 126 13.60 9.17 3.08
C PRO A 126 14.67 9.93 3.88
N THR A 127 14.53 11.23 4.10
CA THR A 127 15.58 12.04 4.76
C THR A 127 15.70 11.72 6.24
N LEU A 128 14.60 11.37 6.88
CA LEU A 128 14.53 11.08 8.32
C LEU A 128 13.49 9.99 8.59
N PRO A 129 13.79 8.72 8.21
CA PRO A 129 12.86 7.63 8.39
C PRO A 129 12.54 7.47 9.89
N PRO A 130 11.26 7.43 10.29
CA PRO A 130 10.90 7.20 11.67
C PRO A 130 11.15 5.74 12.05
N ASP A 131 11.56 5.54 13.29
CA ASP A 131 11.45 4.24 13.93
C ASP A 131 9.97 4.03 14.29
N TRP A 132 9.43 2.87 13.94
CA TRP A 132 8.05 2.50 14.21
C TRP A 132 7.71 2.73 15.68
N LYS A 133 8.60 2.43 16.62
CA LYS A 133 8.35 2.61 18.05
C LYS A 133 7.98 4.06 18.41
N ASN A 134 8.49 5.02 17.66
CA ASN A 134 8.27 6.46 17.85
C ASN A 134 7.01 6.99 17.14
N ILE A 135 6.32 6.17 16.35
CA ILE A 135 5.08 6.57 15.69
C ILE A 135 3.94 6.66 16.73
N PRO A 136 3.09 7.71 16.68
CA PRO A 136 1.95 7.84 17.57
C PRO A 136 1.02 6.62 17.55
N GLN A 137 0.59 6.17 18.74
CA GLN A 137 -0.19 4.94 18.90
C GLN A 137 -1.49 4.94 18.08
N SER A 138 -2.19 6.08 18.00
CA SER A 138 -3.41 6.20 17.19
C SER A 138 -3.17 5.88 15.71
N PHE A 139 -2.03 6.32 15.17
CA PHE A 139 -1.66 6.06 13.78
C PHE A 139 -1.20 4.61 13.59
N LYS A 140 -0.47 4.03 14.56
CA LYS A 140 -0.12 2.60 14.54
C LYS A 140 -1.37 1.73 14.48
N SER A 141 -2.33 1.97 15.38
CA SER A 141 -3.60 1.24 15.42
C SER A 141 -4.37 1.39 14.11
N ALA A 142 -4.47 2.60 13.57
CA ALA A 142 -5.09 2.85 12.26
C ALA A 142 -4.38 2.08 11.14
N SER A 143 -3.05 2.10 11.11
CA SER A 143 -2.25 1.40 10.10
C SER A 143 -2.43 -0.11 10.20
N PHE A 144 -2.46 -0.69 11.41
CA PHE A 144 -2.73 -2.11 11.59
C PHE A 144 -4.11 -2.51 11.10
N ILE A 145 -5.16 -1.71 11.36
CA ILE A 145 -6.51 -2.00 10.83
C ILE A 145 -6.47 -2.08 9.29
N LEU A 146 -5.76 -1.17 8.63
CA LEU A 146 -5.65 -1.17 7.17
C LEU A 146 -4.80 -2.33 6.65
N ILE A 147 -3.69 -2.64 7.31
CA ILE A 147 -2.78 -3.73 6.93
C ILE A 147 -3.46 -5.10 7.11
N GLN A 148 -4.24 -5.26 8.17
CA GLN A 148 -4.93 -6.49 8.52
C GLN A 148 -6.31 -6.59 7.85
N ALA A 149 -6.64 -5.69 6.92
CA ALA A 149 -7.88 -5.75 6.19
C ALA A 149 -7.95 -7.05 5.37
N PRO A 150 -9.05 -7.82 5.44
CA PRO A 150 -9.14 -9.11 4.75
C PRO A 150 -9.13 -8.97 3.21
N THR A 151 -9.40 -7.79 2.68
CA THR A 151 -9.37 -7.50 1.24
C THR A 151 -7.98 -7.10 0.74
N LEU A 152 -7.00 -6.90 1.63
CA LEU A 152 -5.67 -6.43 1.27
C LEU A 152 -4.86 -7.53 0.59
N THR A 153 -4.45 -7.28 -0.66
CA THR A 153 -3.63 -8.21 -1.45
C THR A 153 -2.25 -7.65 -1.76
N ARG A 154 -2.03 -6.33 -1.64
CA ARG A 154 -0.76 -5.67 -1.93
C ARG A 154 -0.37 -4.70 -0.83
N LEU A 155 0.85 -4.83 -0.33
CA LEU A 155 1.39 -3.97 0.71
C LEU A 155 2.79 -3.45 0.32
N THR A 156 2.96 -2.14 0.38
CA THR A 156 4.27 -1.48 0.23
C THR A 156 4.62 -0.74 1.51
N LEU A 157 5.80 -1.02 2.06
CA LEU A 157 6.37 -0.33 3.21
C LEU A 157 7.64 0.39 2.77
N GLY A 158 7.72 1.70 3.02
CA GLY A 158 8.83 2.52 2.56
C GLY A 158 9.40 3.41 3.66
N HIS A 159 10.74 3.43 3.78
CA HIS A 159 11.48 4.36 4.66
C HIS A 159 11.06 4.31 6.13
N ILE A 160 10.88 3.12 6.69
CA ILE A 160 10.47 2.92 8.08
C ILE A 160 11.41 1.94 8.77
N ALA A 161 11.85 2.25 9.98
CA ALA A 161 12.68 1.34 10.77
C ALA A 161 11.83 0.57 11.80
N GLY A 162 12.19 -0.68 12.06
CA GLY A 162 11.62 -1.49 13.14
C GLY A 162 10.13 -1.80 12.99
N PHE A 163 9.62 -1.98 11.76
CA PHE A 163 8.23 -2.33 11.55
C PHE A 163 7.93 -3.75 12.09
N PRO A 164 6.89 -3.95 12.90
CA PRO A 164 6.68 -5.20 13.63
C PRO A 164 6.23 -6.31 12.70
N ILE A 165 6.88 -7.46 12.80
CA ILE A 165 6.56 -8.61 11.96
C ILE A 165 5.19 -9.22 12.31
N THR A 166 4.72 -9.02 13.55
CA THR A 166 3.39 -9.50 13.96
C THR A 166 2.25 -8.85 13.18
N ALA A 167 2.48 -7.69 12.55
CA ALA A 167 1.49 -7.01 11.71
C ALA A 167 1.00 -7.87 10.54
N PHE A 168 1.84 -8.77 10.05
CA PHE A 168 1.56 -9.61 8.89
C PHE A 168 0.78 -10.89 9.23
N LEU A 169 0.68 -11.27 10.52
CA LEU A 169 0.03 -12.52 10.92
C LEU A 169 -1.41 -12.66 10.39
N PRO A 170 -2.25 -11.61 10.37
CA PRO A 170 -3.61 -11.71 9.84
C PRO A 170 -3.71 -11.56 8.31
N CYS A 171 -2.60 -11.27 7.62
CA CYS A 171 -2.59 -10.88 6.20
C CYS A 171 -2.64 -12.11 5.26
N VAL A 172 -3.60 -13.02 5.46
CA VAL A 172 -3.68 -14.30 4.74
C VAL A 172 -3.90 -14.17 3.23
N ASN A 173 -4.45 -13.04 2.78
CA ASN A 173 -4.72 -12.74 1.37
C ASN A 173 -3.64 -11.87 0.72
N LEU A 174 -2.55 -11.57 1.43
CA LEU A 174 -1.46 -10.77 0.90
C LEU A 174 -0.67 -11.58 -0.13
N VAL A 175 -0.65 -11.07 -1.36
CA VAL A 175 -0.03 -11.70 -2.54
C VAL A 175 1.25 -10.96 -2.95
N GLU A 176 1.28 -9.64 -2.77
CA GLU A 176 2.41 -8.78 -3.12
C GLU A 176 2.91 -8.01 -1.90
N LEU A 177 4.21 -8.13 -1.63
CA LEU A 177 4.87 -7.42 -0.54
C LEU A 177 6.12 -6.69 -1.04
N LYS A 178 6.19 -5.39 -0.81
CA LYS A 178 7.31 -4.53 -1.21
C LYS A 178 7.91 -3.81 -0.01
N PHE A 179 9.19 -4.01 0.22
CA PHE A 179 10.01 -3.25 1.17
C PHE A 179 10.93 -2.30 0.42
N ASN A 180 10.78 -1.01 0.66
CA ASN A 180 11.65 0.02 0.11
C ASN A 180 12.39 0.74 1.22
N ARG A 181 13.63 0.31 1.51
CA ARG A 181 14.45 0.87 2.60
C ARG A 181 13.71 0.85 3.93
N ALA A 182 13.13 -0.29 4.26
CA ALA A 182 12.38 -0.51 5.48
C ALA A 182 12.96 -1.70 6.24
N SER A 183 13.00 -1.62 7.57
CA SER A 183 13.47 -2.69 8.45
C SER A 183 12.34 -3.30 9.27
N ILE A 184 12.49 -4.59 9.56
CA ILE A 184 11.54 -5.36 10.35
C ILE A 184 12.08 -5.56 11.75
N GLN A 185 11.23 -5.39 12.75
CA GLN A 185 11.50 -5.79 14.12
C GLN A 185 10.78 -7.10 14.40
N ASN A 186 11.53 -8.09 14.90
CA ASN A 186 10.94 -9.30 15.44
C ASN A 186 10.38 -9.01 16.84
N ASP A 187 9.09 -8.69 16.90
CA ASP A 187 8.34 -8.37 18.11
C ASP A 187 7.48 -9.54 18.61
N LEU A 188 7.73 -10.76 18.11
CA LEU A 188 7.04 -11.96 18.56
C LEU A 188 7.28 -12.14 20.07
N PRO A 189 6.22 -12.20 20.90
CA PRO A 189 6.39 -12.38 22.32
C PRO A 189 7.03 -13.75 22.57
N LEU A 190 8.17 -13.76 23.27
CA LEU A 190 8.94 -14.96 23.62
C LEU A 190 8.17 -15.97 24.49
N SER A 191 6.92 -15.69 24.91
CA SER A 191 6.21 -16.51 25.90
C SER A 191 4.68 -16.41 25.80
N ASN A 192 4.05 -17.57 25.57
CA ASN A 192 2.73 -18.08 26.01
C ASN A 192 1.44 -17.22 25.97
N GLN A 193 1.48 -15.93 25.62
CA GLN A 193 0.30 -15.04 25.75
C GLN A 193 -0.51 -14.85 24.47
N LEU A 194 0.05 -15.16 23.30
CA LEU A 194 -0.76 -15.26 22.08
C LEU A 194 -1.33 -16.66 22.01
N LYS A 195 -2.56 -16.82 22.53
CA LYS A 195 -3.46 -17.90 22.10
C LYS A 195 -3.37 -17.94 20.58
N MET A 196 -2.95 -19.10 20.08
CA MET A 196 -2.67 -19.37 18.67
C MET A 196 -3.65 -18.59 17.79
N LEU A 197 -3.14 -17.77 16.88
CA LEU A 197 -3.89 -17.41 15.67
C LEU A 197 -3.62 -18.55 14.69
N PRO A 198 -4.43 -19.63 14.67
CA PRO A 198 -4.33 -20.64 13.64
C PRO A 198 -4.66 -19.97 12.32
N GLY A 199 -3.68 -19.92 11.43
CA GLY A 199 -3.88 -19.43 10.08
C GLY A 199 -2.81 -20.02 9.17
N PRO A 200 -3.07 -20.18 7.87
CA PRO A 200 -2.04 -20.57 6.91
C PRO A 200 -0.96 -19.47 6.79
N PRO A 201 0.29 -19.80 6.42
CA PRO A 201 1.32 -18.80 6.16
C PRO A 201 0.91 -17.84 5.05
N VAL A 202 1.47 -16.63 5.07
CA VAL A 202 1.24 -15.61 4.03
C VAL A 202 1.93 -16.05 2.75
N ARG A 203 1.16 -16.38 1.71
CA ARG A 203 1.66 -16.90 0.44
C ARG A 203 1.91 -15.78 -0.56
N LEU A 204 3.17 -15.42 -0.75
CA LEU A 204 3.56 -14.33 -1.64
C LEU A 204 3.81 -14.86 -3.06
N SER A 205 3.24 -14.19 -4.07
CA SER A 205 3.62 -14.40 -5.48
C SER A 205 4.64 -13.36 -5.95
N THR A 206 4.59 -12.16 -5.37
CA THR A 206 5.47 -11.05 -5.74
C THR A 206 6.14 -10.49 -4.50
N PHE A 207 7.47 -10.48 -4.50
CA PHE A 207 8.26 -9.95 -3.42
C PHE A 207 9.29 -8.96 -3.95
N SER A 208 9.28 -7.75 -3.41
CA SER A 208 10.32 -6.76 -3.67
C SER A 208 10.99 -6.35 -2.38
N PHE A 209 12.32 -6.38 -2.37
CA PHE A 209 13.13 -5.95 -1.26
C PHE A 209 14.20 -4.96 -1.73
N ARG A 210 14.31 -3.84 -1.02
CA ARG A 210 15.39 -2.88 -1.18
C ARG A 210 15.95 -2.53 0.19
N GLY A 211 17.19 -2.94 0.43
CA GLY A 211 17.89 -2.78 1.70
C GLY A 211 18.11 -1.32 2.09
N THR A 212 18.43 -1.09 3.36
CA THR A 212 18.79 0.23 3.91
C THR A 212 20.30 0.46 3.79
N GLU A 213 20.73 1.67 3.47
CA GLU A 213 22.17 2.01 3.32
C GLU A 213 22.86 2.29 4.67
N ARG A 214 22.11 2.41 5.78
CA ARG A 214 22.66 2.77 7.09
C ARG A 214 22.71 1.54 8.00
N GLY A 215 23.92 1.02 8.16
CA GLY A 215 24.24 -0.11 9.01
C GLY A 215 23.98 0.19 10.49
N THR A 216 23.14 -0.64 11.08
CA THR A 216 23.17 -1.20 12.46
C THR A 216 21.90 -2.03 12.70
N ASP A 217 20.83 -1.81 11.93
CA ASP A 217 19.62 -2.63 11.99
C ASP A 217 19.80 -3.84 11.07
N VAL A 218 20.67 -4.74 11.52
CA VAL A 218 20.91 -6.08 10.97
C VAL A 218 19.57 -6.82 10.87
N THR A 219 19.35 -7.57 9.79
CA THR A 219 18.30 -8.61 9.61
C THR A 219 16.95 -8.20 9.03
N SER A 220 16.84 -7.22 8.12
CA SER A 220 15.52 -6.92 7.52
C SER A 220 15.02 -8.07 6.62
N MET A 221 15.89 -8.63 5.78
CA MET A 221 15.53 -9.76 4.92
C MET A 221 15.52 -11.09 5.69
N GLU A 222 16.52 -11.31 6.54
CA GLU A 222 16.58 -12.49 7.40
C GLU A 222 15.38 -12.60 8.34
N ALA A 223 14.95 -11.51 8.98
CA ALA A 223 13.77 -11.54 9.84
C ALA A 223 12.53 -11.97 9.06
N LEU A 224 12.37 -11.58 7.80
CA LEU A 224 11.26 -12.03 6.97
C LEU A 224 11.34 -13.54 6.71
N ILE A 225 12.50 -14.05 6.32
CA ILE A 225 12.71 -15.46 5.94
C ILE A 225 12.65 -16.39 7.15
N TYR A 226 13.29 -16.02 8.26
CA TYR A 226 13.44 -16.87 9.43
C TYR A 226 12.37 -16.67 10.49
N SER A 227 11.50 -15.67 10.34
CA SER A 227 10.39 -15.53 11.26
C SER A 227 9.51 -16.77 11.29
N ARG A 228 9.24 -17.22 12.51
CA ARG A 228 8.39 -18.37 12.80
C ARG A 228 7.26 -17.96 13.70
N ARG A 229 6.11 -18.53 13.47
CA ARG A 229 4.96 -18.48 14.37
C ARG A 229 5.23 -19.36 15.58
N ASN A 230 4.35 -19.27 16.58
CA ASN A 230 4.45 -20.07 17.80
C ASN A 230 4.42 -21.59 17.54
N ASN A 231 3.83 -22.04 16.43
CA ASN A 231 3.79 -23.44 16.00
C ASN A 231 5.01 -23.88 15.18
N LYS A 232 6.05 -23.03 15.07
CA LYS A 232 7.26 -23.22 14.25
C LYS A 232 7.04 -23.11 12.73
N ASP A 233 5.84 -22.81 12.26
CA ASP A 233 5.62 -22.52 10.84
C ASP A 233 6.20 -21.15 10.47
N SER A 234 6.64 -20.97 9.23
CA SER A 234 7.05 -19.64 8.76
C SER A 234 5.87 -18.67 8.72
N ILE A 235 6.13 -17.38 8.95
CA ILE A 235 5.10 -16.34 8.75
C ILE A 235 4.80 -16.20 7.26
N PHE A 236 5.84 -16.21 6.44
CA PHE A 236 5.77 -16.11 4.99
C PHE A 236 6.10 -17.45 4.33
N ASP A 237 5.33 -17.79 3.31
CA ASP A 237 5.52 -18.93 2.43
C ASP A 237 5.87 -18.40 1.04
N PHE A 238 7.11 -18.62 0.62
CA PHE A 238 7.67 -18.16 -0.65
C PHE A 238 7.62 -19.25 -1.74
N SER A 239 7.01 -20.41 -1.48
CA SER A 239 6.94 -21.52 -2.46
C SER A 239 6.26 -21.13 -3.78
N ARG A 240 5.35 -20.15 -3.74
CA ARG A 240 4.60 -19.63 -4.89
C ARG A 240 5.16 -18.34 -5.48
N LEU A 241 6.37 -17.96 -5.08
CA LEU A 241 6.97 -16.72 -5.52
C LEU A 241 7.35 -16.81 -6.99
N SER A 242 6.65 -16.07 -7.86
CA SER A 242 6.93 -16.01 -9.30
C SER A 242 7.70 -14.77 -9.71
N SER A 243 7.62 -13.68 -8.93
CA SER A 243 8.33 -12.43 -9.21
C SER A 243 9.14 -11.96 -8.01
N LEU A 244 10.46 -11.90 -8.18
CA LEU A 244 11.41 -11.45 -7.15
C LEU A 244 12.21 -10.24 -7.64
N THR A 245 12.20 -9.16 -6.87
CA THR A 245 13.00 -7.96 -7.14
C THR A 245 13.84 -7.61 -5.92
N ILE A 246 15.16 -7.70 -6.02
CA ILE A 246 16.06 -7.45 -4.89
C ILE A 246 17.09 -6.37 -5.23
N TYR A 247 17.21 -5.41 -4.31
CA TYR A 247 18.26 -4.39 -4.30
C TYR A 247 19.02 -4.47 -2.97
N LEU A 248 20.18 -5.11 -2.99
CA LEU A 248 21.00 -5.36 -1.80
C LEU A 248 22.09 -4.32 -1.64
N THR A 249 22.31 -3.90 -0.39
CA THR A 249 23.32 -2.91 -0.01
C THR A 249 24.27 -3.41 1.08
N VAL A 250 23.93 -4.50 1.77
CA VAL A 250 24.71 -5.11 2.87
C VAL A 250 24.93 -6.59 2.59
N GLU A 251 26.01 -7.16 3.10
CA GLU A 251 26.45 -8.54 2.82
C GLU A 251 25.53 -9.57 3.46
N GLU A 252 25.01 -9.30 4.65
CA GLU A 252 24.10 -10.20 5.38
C GLU A 252 22.79 -10.45 4.61
N ASP A 253 22.26 -9.41 3.94
CA ASP A 253 21.06 -9.58 3.10
C ASP A 253 21.37 -10.39 1.82
N ILE A 254 22.64 -10.53 1.42
CA ILE A 254 23.05 -11.40 0.28
C ILE A 254 22.91 -12.87 0.67
N GLU A 255 23.38 -13.24 1.86
CA GLU A 255 23.21 -14.60 2.38
C GLU A 255 21.72 -14.95 2.52
N ALA A 256 20.95 -14.03 3.11
CA ALA A 256 19.50 -14.15 3.23
C ALA A 256 18.82 -14.32 1.87
N ALA A 257 19.21 -13.52 0.87
CA ALA A 257 18.72 -13.64 -0.50
C ALA A 257 19.07 -14.98 -1.14
N GLY A 258 20.28 -15.50 -0.91
CA GLY A 258 20.67 -16.84 -1.33
C GLY A 258 19.75 -17.92 -0.74
N MET A 259 19.50 -17.84 0.57
CA MET A 259 18.59 -18.76 1.26
C MET A 259 17.14 -18.67 0.76
N LEU A 260 16.65 -17.46 0.46
CA LEU A 260 15.35 -17.28 -0.19
C LEU A 260 15.31 -17.95 -1.56
N LEU A 261 16.32 -17.71 -2.41
CA LEU A 261 16.37 -18.30 -3.76
C LEU A 261 16.37 -19.84 -3.72
N MET A 262 17.06 -20.44 -2.75
CA MET A 262 17.05 -21.90 -2.58
C MET A 262 15.68 -22.47 -2.14
N SER A 263 14.78 -21.62 -1.64
CA SER A 263 13.44 -22.01 -1.18
C SER A 263 12.32 -21.79 -2.20
N VAL A 264 12.61 -21.11 -3.33
CA VAL A 264 11.59 -20.75 -4.32
C VAL A 264 11.59 -21.76 -5.47
N GLU A 265 10.42 -22.38 -5.71
CA GLU A 265 10.25 -23.40 -6.75
C GLU A 265 9.66 -22.83 -8.07
N GLN A 266 8.97 -21.69 -8.01
CA GLN A 266 8.14 -21.18 -9.11
C GLN A 266 8.63 -19.84 -9.68
N LEU A 267 9.92 -19.51 -9.52
CA LEU A 267 10.44 -18.21 -9.91
C LEU A 267 10.46 -18.05 -11.44
N GLU A 268 9.70 -17.09 -11.96
CA GLU A 268 9.64 -16.77 -13.38
C GLU A 268 10.44 -15.51 -13.72
N ILE A 269 10.37 -14.50 -12.84
CA ILE A 269 10.99 -13.19 -13.05
C ILE A 269 11.88 -12.87 -11.87
N MET A 270 13.17 -12.66 -12.15
CA MET A 270 14.14 -12.17 -11.18
C MET A 270 14.78 -10.89 -11.69
N THR A 271 14.66 -9.81 -10.91
CA THR A 271 15.39 -8.57 -11.14
C THR A 271 16.31 -8.30 -9.95
N GLY A 272 17.61 -8.39 -10.16
CA GLY A 272 18.62 -8.14 -9.15
C GLY A 272 19.50 -6.97 -9.55
N ILE A 273 19.66 -5.98 -8.65
CA ILE A 273 20.69 -4.95 -8.81
C ILE A 273 21.50 -4.92 -7.51
N GLN A 274 22.71 -5.45 -7.59
CA GLN A 274 23.70 -5.30 -6.53
C GLN A 274 24.42 -3.97 -6.74
N LYS A 275 24.36 -3.08 -5.75
CA LYS A 275 25.20 -1.88 -5.77
C LYS A 275 26.62 -2.34 -5.44
N SER A 276 27.48 -2.47 -6.44
CA SER A 276 28.90 -2.79 -6.24
C SER A 276 29.56 -1.65 -5.47
N CYS A 277 29.64 -1.76 -4.15
CA CYS A 277 30.41 -0.86 -3.29
C CYS A 277 31.93 -1.14 -3.36
N PHE A 278 32.45 -1.59 -4.51
CA PHE A 278 33.89 -1.70 -4.76
C PHE A 278 34.42 -0.34 -5.26
N ALA A 279 34.52 0.63 -4.35
CA ALA A 279 35.24 1.88 -4.59
C ALA A 279 35.90 2.38 -3.30
N GLN A 280 36.74 1.54 -2.69
CA GLN A 280 37.79 1.82 -1.67
C GLN A 280 38.27 0.43 -1.18
N SER A 281 39.53 0.00 -1.17
CA SER A 281 40.83 0.65 -1.27
C SER A 281 41.87 -0.43 -1.61
N CYS A 282 42.30 -0.56 -2.87
CA CYS A 282 43.62 -1.12 -3.19
C CYS A 282 44.63 0.03 -3.11
N ARG A 283 45.04 0.40 -1.89
CA ARG A 283 46.35 1.02 -1.70
C ARG A 283 47.33 -0.12 -1.47
N VAL A 284 48.02 -0.47 -2.55
CA VAL A 284 49.25 -1.26 -2.49
C VAL A 284 50.27 -0.39 -1.74
N TYR A 285 50.68 -0.84 -0.56
CA TYR A 285 52.00 -0.55 -0.03
C TYR A 285 52.81 -1.84 -0.14
#